data_AF-A0A7R9IP72-F1
#
_entry.id   AF-A0A7R9IP72-F1
#
_cell.length_a   1.000
_cell.length_b   1.000
_cell.length_c   1.000
_cell.angle_alpha   90.00
_cell.angle_beta   90.00
_cell.angle_gamma   90.00
#
_symmetry.space_group_name_H-M   'P 1'
#
loop_
_entity.id
_entity.type
_entity.pdbx_description
1 polymer ?
#
loop_
_entity_poly.entity_id
_entity_poly.type
_entity_poly.pdbx_seq_one_letter_code
_entity_poly.pdbx_strand_id
1 'polypeptide(L)'
;MCNIVTQVPAGAVVNEEVELGVIIGKSCKSVTVNEAMNYVGGYCLALDMTEANFVADSQKKGLPWTFGKGFDTACPVSRFVSVEELKDPSDVNIWLKVNGRKIQDANTSDLAFTIPELIASITRYITLEPGDLILTGTTLELT
;
A
#
# COMPACT_ATOMS: atom_id res chain seq x y z
N MET A 1 -2.84 8.80 17.94
CA MET A 1 -3.83 8.55 16.87
C MET A 1 -3.60 9.58 15.79
N CYS A 2 -3.43 9.16 14.55
CA CYS A 2 -3.40 10.07 13.40
C CYS A 2 -4.86 10.27 12.97
N ASN A 3 -5.37 11.50 13.04
CA ASN A 3 -6.70 11.82 12.54
C ASN A 3 -6.57 12.16 11.06
N ILE A 4 -6.70 11.16 10.19
CA ILE A 4 -6.70 11.35 8.74
C ILE A 4 -8.16 11.40 8.28
N VAL A 5 -8.50 12.44 7.52
CA VAL A 5 -9.83 12.60 6.94
C VAL A 5 -9.78 12.13 5.49
N THR A 6 -10.50 11.06 5.19
CA THR A 6 -10.72 10.60 3.82
C THR A 6 -11.93 11.32 3.23
N GLN A 7 -11.77 11.97 2.10
CA GLN A 7 -12.81 12.57 1.29
C GLN A 7 -13.23 11.59 0.20
N VAL A 8 -14.48 11.13 0.29
CA VAL A 8 -15.04 10.15 -0.63
C VAL A 8 -15.91 10.87 -1.67
N PRO A 9 -15.81 10.53 -2.97
CA PRO A 9 -16.69 11.09 -3.99
C PRO A 9 -18.17 10.86 -3.66
N ALA A 10 -19.04 11.83 -4.01
CA ALA A 10 -20.45 11.72 -3.69
C ALA A 10 -21.09 10.49 -4.34
N GLY A 11 -21.73 9.63 -3.53
CA GLY A 11 -22.40 8.42 -4.01
C GLY A 11 -21.47 7.24 -4.30
N ALA A 12 -20.17 7.37 -4.03
CA ALA A 12 -19.20 6.29 -4.17
C ALA A 12 -19.38 5.21 -3.11
N VAL A 13 -19.12 3.95 -3.49
CA VAL A 13 -18.95 2.82 -2.57
C VAL A 13 -17.46 2.56 -2.47
N VAL A 14 -16.90 2.91 -1.32
CA VAL A 14 -15.45 2.82 -1.08
C VAL A 14 -15.15 1.72 -0.09
N ASN A 15 -14.16 0.89 -0.43
CA ASN A 15 -13.57 -0.11 0.45
C ASN A 15 -12.24 0.42 1.02
N GLU A 16 -11.93 0.00 2.23
CA GLU A 16 -10.66 0.28 2.90
C GLU A 16 -9.77 -0.96 2.91
N GLU A 17 -8.52 -0.80 2.46
CA GLU A 17 -7.56 -1.89 2.36
C GLU A 17 -6.30 -1.52 3.15
N VAL A 18 -6.06 -2.16 4.31
CA VAL A 18 -4.87 -1.88 5.11
C VAL A 18 -3.62 -2.53 4.53
N GLU A 19 -2.57 -1.72 4.35
CA GLU A 19 -1.33 -2.16 3.74
C GLU A 19 -0.09 -1.63 4.47
N LEU A 20 1.00 -2.39 4.38
CA LEU A 20 2.32 -1.87 4.69
C LEU A 20 2.78 -1.00 3.51
N GLY A 21 3.15 0.24 3.80
CA GLY A 21 3.79 1.15 2.88
C GLY A 21 5.31 1.08 3.03
N VAL A 22 6.03 0.96 1.91
CA VAL A 22 7.49 0.97 1.83
C VAL A 22 7.95 2.27 1.19
N ILE A 23 8.71 3.07 1.94
CA ILE A 23 9.20 4.38 1.49
C ILE A 23 10.60 4.21 0.94
N ILE A 24 10.83 4.71 -0.28
CA ILE A 24 12.12 4.66 -0.95
C ILE A 24 13.02 5.80 -0.44
N GLY A 25 14.22 5.47 0.00
CA GLY A 25 15.20 6.43 0.53
C GLY A 25 16.25 6.88 -0.50
N LYS A 26 16.40 6.15 -1.60
CA LYS A 26 17.40 6.40 -2.65
C LYS A 26 16.82 6.09 -4.01
N SER A 27 17.14 6.94 -5.00
CA SER A 27 16.73 6.72 -6.39
C SER A 27 17.18 5.34 -6.88
N CYS A 28 16.28 4.60 -7.53
CA CYS A 28 16.55 3.24 -7.95
C CYS A 28 15.79 2.82 -9.21
N LYS A 29 16.50 2.12 -10.11
CA LYS A 29 16.02 1.64 -11.41
C LYS A 29 16.68 0.30 -11.72
N SER A 30 15.90 -0.65 -12.24
CA SER A 30 16.38 -2.00 -12.60
C SER A 30 17.15 -2.70 -11.47
N VAL A 31 16.65 -2.61 -10.23
CA VAL A 31 17.29 -3.16 -9.04
C VAL A 31 17.09 -4.67 -8.97
N THR A 32 18.09 -5.40 -8.49
CA THR A 32 17.94 -6.84 -8.22
C THR A 32 17.28 -7.10 -6.87
N VAL A 33 16.63 -8.26 -6.71
CA VAL A 33 15.98 -8.65 -5.44
C VAL A 33 16.95 -8.56 -4.25
N ASN A 34 18.19 -9.01 -4.41
CA ASN A 34 19.19 -9.00 -3.33
C ASN A 34 19.64 -7.59 -2.91
N GLU A 35 19.51 -6.60 -3.79
CA GLU A 35 19.91 -5.22 -3.53
C GLU A 35 18.75 -4.34 -3.06
N ALA A 36 17.51 -4.78 -3.27
CA ALA A 36 16.30 -3.99 -3.09
C ALA A 36 16.20 -3.29 -1.73
N MET A 37 16.51 -4.01 -0.64
CA MET A 37 16.40 -3.46 0.71
C MET A 37 17.40 -2.33 0.99
N ASN A 38 18.48 -2.19 0.22
CA ASN A 38 19.45 -1.10 0.37
C ASN A 38 18.89 0.28 -0.03
N TYR A 39 17.74 0.28 -0.71
CA TYR A 39 17.06 1.48 -1.21
C TYR A 39 15.86 1.88 -0.34
N VAL A 40 15.46 1.05 0.63
CA VAL A 40 14.36 1.35 1.54
C VAL A 40 14.81 2.40 2.56
N GLY A 41 14.04 3.48 2.68
CA GLY A 41 14.24 4.56 3.64
C GLY A 41 13.43 4.40 4.92
N GLY A 42 12.33 3.67 4.88
CA GLY A 42 11.47 3.37 6.03
C GLY A 42 10.10 2.87 5.60
N TYR A 43 9.13 2.95 6.50
CA TYR A 43 7.82 2.37 6.32
C TYR A 43 6.72 3.31 6.84
N CYS A 44 5.48 3.01 6.49
CA CYS A 44 4.29 3.54 7.13
C CYS A 44 3.16 2.52 7.02
N LEU A 45 2.17 2.58 7.90
CA LEU A 45 0.86 1.99 7.62
C LEU A 45 0.08 2.91 6.68
N ALA A 46 -0.62 2.34 5.70
CA ALA A 46 -1.45 3.08 4.77
C ALA A 46 -2.78 2.37 4.50
N LEU A 47 -3.74 3.10 3.94
CA LEU A 47 -4.97 2.54 3.40
C LEU A 47 -5.02 2.77 1.88
N ASP A 48 -5.26 1.72 1.11
CA ASP A 48 -5.57 1.83 -0.32
C ASP A 48 -7.10 1.93 -0.50
N MET A 49 -7.62 3.15 -0.42
CA MET A 49 -9.06 3.40 -0.51
C MET A 49 -9.53 3.20 -1.95
N THR A 50 -10.54 2.35 -2.13
CA THR A 50 -10.93 1.87 -3.46
C THR A 50 -12.39 2.11 -3.74
N GLU A 51 -12.72 2.85 -4.79
CA GLU A 51 -14.09 2.88 -5.30
C GLU A 51 -14.38 1.58 -6.08
N ALA A 52 -15.07 0.67 -5.40
CA ALA A 52 -15.21 -0.72 -5.84
C ALA A 52 -16.02 -0.84 -7.14
N ASN A 53 -17.05 0.00 -7.32
CA ASN A 53 -17.92 -0.05 -8.49
C ASN A 53 -17.19 0.40 -9.76
N PHE A 54 -16.39 1.46 -9.65
CA PHE A 54 -15.59 2.05 -10.71
C PHE A 54 -14.50 1.08 -11.13
N VAL A 55 -13.79 0.48 -10.17
CA VAL A 55 -12.80 -0.55 -10.48
C VAL A 55 -13.45 -1.74 -11.19
N ALA A 56 -14.59 -2.24 -10.69
CA ALA A 56 -15.30 -3.35 -11.31
C ALA A 56 -15.82 -3.04 -12.73
N ASP A 57 -16.34 -1.83 -12.97
CA ASP A 57 -16.80 -1.39 -14.29
C ASP A 57 -15.63 -1.18 -15.26
N SER A 58 -14.54 -0.54 -14.80
CA SER A 58 -13.32 -0.36 -15.57
C SER A 58 -12.70 -1.69 -15.98
N GLN A 59 -12.63 -2.67 -15.08
CA GLN A 59 -12.16 -4.02 -15.40
C GLN A 59 -12.96 -4.66 -16.53
N LYS A 60 -14.30 -4.61 -16.46
CA LYS A 60 -15.19 -5.17 -17.51
C LYS A 60 -14.99 -4.50 -18.87
N LYS A 61 -14.62 -3.23 -18.87
CA LYS A 61 -14.44 -2.42 -20.09
C LYS A 61 -12.99 -2.33 -20.57
N GLY A 62 -12.02 -2.90 -19.84
CA GLY A 62 -10.60 -2.77 -20.13
C GLY A 62 -10.08 -1.33 -19.99
N LEU A 63 -10.67 -0.54 -19.09
CA LEU A 63 -10.30 0.86 -18.83
C LEU A 63 -9.33 0.98 -17.65
N PRO A 64 -8.55 2.09 -17.57
CA PRO A 64 -7.73 2.40 -16.40
C PRO A 64 -8.56 2.51 -15.11
N TRP A 65 -7.91 2.23 -13.98
CA TRP A 65 -8.54 2.29 -12.65
C TRP A 65 -8.31 3.63 -11.94
N THR A 66 -7.76 4.62 -12.64
CA THR A 66 -7.29 5.90 -12.07
C THR A 66 -8.30 6.57 -11.16
N PHE A 67 -9.59 6.62 -11.52
CA PHE A 67 -10.59 7.27 -10.67
C PHE A 67 -11.10 6.38 -9.52
N GLY A 68 -10.88 5.06 -9.59
CA GLY A 68 -11.20 4.13 -8.51
C GLY A 68 -10.12 4.00 -7.45
N LYS A 69 -8.85 4.24 -7.81
CA LYS A 69 -7.67 4.07 -6.94
C LYS A 69 -6.84 5.36 -6.74
N GLY A 70 -7.23 6.47 -7.38
CA GLY A 70 -6.45 7.71 -7.42
C GLY A 70 -7.27 8.98 -7.25
N PHE A 71 -8.42 8.88 -6.55
CA PHE A 71 -9.19 10.06 -6.15
C PHE A 71 -8.48 10.80 -4.99
N ASP A 72 -8.86 12.06 -4.76
CA ASP A 72 -8.28 12.85 -3.69
C ASP A 72 -8.41 12.14 -2.34
N THR A 73 -7.33 12.09 -1.57
CA THR A 73 -7.23 11.40 -0.27
C THR A 73 -7.38 9.87 -0.31
N ALA A 74 -7.29 9.22 -1.48
CA ALA A 74 -7.40 7.76 -1.61
C ALA A 74 -6.27 6.97 -0.92
N CYS A 75 -5.19 7.63 -0.49
CA CYS A 75 -4.09 7.00 0.25
C CYS A 75 -3.84 7.70 1.61
N PRO A 76 -4.68 7.45 2.63
CA PRO A 76 -4.36 7.80 4.02
C PRO A 76 -3.06 7.13 4.46
N VAL A 77 -2.08 7.92 4.91
CA VAL A 77 -0.78 7.42 5.38
C VAL A 77 -0.51 7.82 6.83
N SER A 78 -0.01 6.87 7.62
CA SER A 78 0.35 7.10 9.01
C SER A 78 1.70 7.84 9.15
N ARG A 79 2.20 7.96 10.38
CA ARG A 79 3.55 8.50 10.62
C ARG A 79 4.61 7.65 9.92
N PHE A 80 5.73 8.28 9.62
CA PHE A 80 6.95 7.57 9.25
C PHE A 80 7.40 6.63 10.39
N VAL A 81 7.84 5.43 10.00
CA VAL A 81 8.47 4.41 10.83
C VAL A 81 9.85 4.15 10.25
N SER A 82 10.90 4.38 11.03
CA SER A 82 12.27 4.19 10.53
C SER A 82 12.64 2.71 10.40
N VAL A 83 13.68 2.42 9.61
CA VAL A 83 14.21 1.05 9.48
C VAL A 83 14.79 0.51 10.80
N GLU A 84 15.16 1.40 11.73
CA GLU A 84 15.59 1.02 13.07
C GLU A 84 14.42 0.65 13.99
N GLU A 85 13.26 1.32 13.83
CA GLU A 85 12.03 1.00 14.54
C GLU A 85 11.42 -0.34 14.06
N LEU A 86 11.46 -0.59 12.74
CA LEU A 86 10.98 -1.83 12.13
C LEU A 86 12.13 -2.57 11.42
N LYS A 87 12.80 -3.45 12.18
CA LYS A 87 13.98 -4.18 11.69
C LYS A 87 13.66 -5.30 10.70
N ASP A 88 12.51 -5.95 10.87
CA ASP A 88 12.05 -7.02 10.01
C ASP A 88 10.65 -6.69 9.49
N PRO A 89 10.54 -6.16 8.25
CA PRO A 89 9.25 -5.87 7.64
C PRO A 89 8.58 -7.10 7.01
N SER A 90 9.20 -8.28 7.09
CA SER A 90 8.65 -9.51 6.51
C SER A 90 7.73 -10.27 7.46
N ASP A 91 7.76 -9.96 8.76
CA ASP A 91 6.89 -10.55 9.79
C ASP A 91 6.24 -9.45 10.66
N VAL A 92 5.21 -8.81 10.10
CA VAL A 92 4.51 -7.68 10.72
C VAL A 92 3.01 -7.91 10.66
N ASN A 93 2.38 -7.91 11.84
CA ASN A 93 0.92 -7.93 11.92
C ASN A 93 0.34 -6.54 11.66
N ILE A 94 -0.46 -6.42 10.60
CA ILE A 94 -1.24 -5.22 10.27
C ILE A 94 -2.73 -5.52 10.41
N TRP A 95 -3.52 -4.55 10.88
CA TRP A 95 -4.95 -4.74 11.09
C TRP A 95 -5.72 -3.44 10.97
N LEU A 96 -7.02 -3.58 10.67
CA LEU A 96 -7.94 -2.46 10.53
C LEU A 96 -9.21 -2.70 11.33
N LYS A 97 -9.68 -1.63 12.00
CA LYS A 97 -11.00 -1.59 12.64
C LYS A 97 -11.84 -0.48 12.05
N VAL A 98 -13.10 -0.80 11.76
CA VAL A 98 -14.12 0.15 11.36
C VAL A 98 -15.23 0.12 12.39
N ASN A 99 -15.54 1.28 12.97
CA ASN A 99 -16.51 1.43 14.05
C ASN A 99 -16.29 0.44 15.22
N GLY A 100 -15.02 0.20 15.56
CA GLY A 100 -14.61 -0.70 16.64
C GLY A 100 -14.56 -2.19 16.28
N ARG A 101 -15.10 -2.60 15.12
CA ARG A 101 -15.05 -4.00 14.64
C ARG A 101 -13.80 -4.22 13.81
N LYS A 102 -13.03 -5.28 14.10
CA LYS A 102 -11.87 -5.68 13.30
C LYS A 102 -12.38 -6.26 11.98
N ILE A 103 -11.99 -5.65 10.86
CA ILE A 103 -12.40 -6.06 9.52
C ILE A 103 -11.25 -6.66 8.72
N GLN A 104 -10.00 -6.37 9.11
CA GLN A 104 -8.80 -6.96 8.50
C GLN A 104 -7.77 -7.30 9.57
N ASP A 105 -7.06 -8.40 9.35
CA ASP A 105 -5.98 -8.92 10.18
C ASP A 105 -5.04 -9.72 9.28
N ALA A 106 -3.81 -9.25 9.13
CA ALA A 106 -2.87 -9.81 8.17
C ALA A 106 -1.46 -9.83 8.75
N ASN A 107 -0.63 -10.76 8.28
CA ASN A 107 0.81 -10.70 8.47
C ASN A 107 1.51 -10.51 7.12
N THR A 108 2.54 -9.68 7.08
CA THR A 108 3.37 -9.47 5.87
C THR A 108 4.09 -10.74 5.39
N SER A 109 4.18 -11.78 6.22
CA SER A 109 4.68 -13.10 5.83
C SER A 109 3.81 -13.78 4.78
N ASP A 110 2.54 -13.36 4.70
CA ASP A 110 1.55 -13.90 3.77
C ASP A 110 1.55 -13.17 2.42
N LEU A 111 2.43 -12.18 2.22
CA LEU A 111 2.57 -11.49 0.94
C LEU A 111 2.97 -12.47 -0.16
N ALA A 112 2.19 -12.49 -1.25
CA ALA A 112 2.46 -13.34 -2.41
C ALA A 112 3.79 -12.98 -3.11
N PHE A 113 4.20 -11.72 -3.01
CA PHE A 113 5.51 -11.23 -3.45
C PHE A 113 6.15 -10.47 -2.29
N THR A 114 7.39 -10.82 -1.97
CA THR A 114 8.15 -10.15 -0.93
C THR A 114 8.43 -8.69 -1.31
N ILE A 115 8.68 -7.83 -0.31
CA ILE A 115 9.05 -6.42 -0.54
C ILE A 115 10.24 -6.29 -1.54
N PRO A 116 11.32 -7.09 -1.41
CA PRO A 116 12.39 -7.10 -2.41
C PRO A 116 11.95 -7.43 -3.84
N GLU A 117 11.04 -8.39 -4.00
CA GLU A 117 10.51 -8.78 -5.32
C GLU A 117 9.64 -7.66 -5.92
N LEU A 118 8.83 -6.99 -5.09
CA LEU A 118 8.02 -5.84 -5.51
C LEU A 118 8.91 -4.71 -6.04
N ILE A 119 9.92 -4.30 -5.27
CA ILE A 119 10.85 -3.23 -5.68
C ILE A 119 11.59 -3.63 -6.97
N ALA A 120 12.13 -4.84 -7.04
CA ALA A 120 12.81 -5.32 -8.25
C ALA A 120 11.86 -5.35 -9.46
N SER A 121 10.60 -5.71 -9.25
CA SER A 121 9.58 -5.78 -10.31
C SER A 121 9.19 -4.40 -10.84
N ILE A 122 8.86 -3.48 -9.93
CA ILE A 122 8.48 -2.11 -10.26
C ILE A 122 9.63 -1.40 -10.97
N THR A 123 10.85 -1.53 -10.45
CA THR A 123 12.02 -0.79 -10.96
C THR A 123 12.45 -1.20 -12.36
N ARG A 124 12.03 -2.37 -12.88
CA ARG A 124 12.17 -2.69 -14.31
C ARG A 124 11.45 -1.68 -15.20
N TYR A 125 10.29 -1.19 -14.77
CA TYR A 125 9.43 -0.32 -15.57
C TYR A 125 9.51 1.15 -15.14
N ILE A 126 9.51 1.42 -13.83
CA ILE A 126 9.38 2.77 -13.25
C ILE A 126 10.62 3.07 -12.41
N THR A 127 11.31 4.19 -12.63
CA THR A 127 12.33 4.66 -11.66
C THR A 127 11.61 5.08 -10.38
N LEU A 128 12.10 4.64 -9.24
CA LEU A 128 11.61 5.12 -7.93
C LEU A 128 12.58 6.16 -7.40
N GLU A 129 12.05 7.28 -6.91
CA GLU A 129 12.83 8.39 -6.35
C GLU A 129 12.74 8.43 -4.82
N PRO A 130 13.67 9.11 -4.13
CA PRO A 130 13.56 9.30 -2.69
C PRO A 130 12.23 9.97 -2.30
N GLY A 131 11.48 9.32 -1.42
CA GLY A 131 10.14 9.73 -1.00
C GLY A 131 9.00 9.00 -1.68
N ASP A 132 9.25 8.26 -2.77
CA ASP A 132 8.23 7.42 -3.38
C ASP A 132 7.76 6.32 -2.42
N LEU A 133 6.47 6.00 -2.49
CA LEU A 133 5.79 5.05 -1.61
C LEU A 133 5.24 3.88 -2.41
N ILE A 134 5.55 2.65 -1.98
CA ILE A 134 4.97 1.41 -2.50
C ILE A 134 3.99 0.86 -1.48
N LEU A 135 2.75 0.63 -1.91
CA LEU A 135 1.72 -0.14 -1.22
C LEU A 135 1.90 -1.63 -1.58
N THR A 136 2.02 -2.50 -0.58
CA THR A 136 2.48 -3.89 -0.77
C THR A 136 1.38 -4.91 -1.07
N GLY A 137 0.12 -4.49 -1.06
CA GLY A 137 -1.07 -5.32 -1.15
C GLY A 137 -1.71 -5.59 0.21
N THR A 138 -3.02 -5.84 0.18
CA THR A 138 -3.86 -6.20 1.31
C THR A 138 -4.26 -7.69 1.29
N THR A 139 -4.65 -8.22 2.44
CA THR A 139 -5.38 -9.51 2.52
C THR A 139 -6.89 -9.32 2.45
N LEU A 140 -7.62 -10.42 2.27
CA LEU A 140 -9.08 -10.45 2.25
C LEU A 140 -9.68 -9.98 3.58
N GLU A 141 -10.84 -9.32 3.52
CA GLU A 141 -11.61 -8.93 4.70
C GLU A 141 -12.05 -10.16 5.52
N LEU A 142 -12.08 -9.98 6.84
CA LEU A 142 -12.67 -10.94 7.77
C LEU A 142 -14.19 -10.91 7.59
N THR A 143 -14.77 -12.06 7.25
CA THR A 143 -16.23 -12.27 7.17
C THR A 143 -16.91 -12.18 8.53
#